data_AF-A0AA96Q8L7-F1
#
_entry.id   AF-A0AA96Q8L7-F1
#
_cell.length_a   1.000
_cell.length_b   1.000
_cell.length_c   1.000
_cell.angle_alpha   90.00
_cell.angle_beta   90.00
_cell.angle_gamma   90.00
#
_symmetry.space_group_name_H-M   'P 1'
#
loop_
_entity.id
_entity.type
_entity.pdbx_description
1 polymer ?
#
loop_
_entity_poly.entity_id
_entity_poly.type
_entity_poly.pdbx_seq_one_letter_code
_entity_poly.pdbx_strand_id
1 'polypeptide(L)' 'MVKNRFEGLECACTGVDDHMDVYVTEPSEEKRDEIRAYLEEQTRLHGKAFTVRFIEEIPKNEAGKTLYKELK' A
#
# COMPACT_ATOMS: atom_id res chain seq x y z
N MET A 1 -8.59 -5.67 -0.09
CA MET A 1 -9.08 -4.45 -0.76
C MET A 1 -8.14 -4.07 -1.90
N VAL A 2 -6.93 -3.54 -1.65
CA VAL A 2 -5.94 -3.23 -2.71
C VAL A 2 -5.45 -4.49 -3.44
N LYS A 3 -4.95 -5.52 -2.73
CA LYS A 3 -4.50 -6.79 -3.37
C LYS A 3 -5.54 -7.48 -4.26
N ASN A 4 -6.84 -7.30 -3.98
CA ASN A 4 -7.90 -7.92 -4.75
C ASN A 4 -8.26 -7.12 -6.01
N ARG A 5 -7.97 -5.82 -6.04
CA ARG A 5 -8.26 -4.93 -7.17
C ARG A 5 -7.09 -4.86 -8.16
N PHE A 6 -5.87 -5.06 -7.66
CA PHE A 6 -4.64 -5.05 -8.44
C PHE A 6 -4.04 -6.47 -8.39
N GLU A 7 -4.52 -7.35 -9.26
CA GLU A 7 -4.01 -8.72 -9.35
C GLU A 7 -2.51 -8.73 -9.68
N GLY A 8 -1.73 -9.57 -9.01
CA GLY A 8 -0.28 -9.64 -9.16
C GLY A 8 0.50 -8.54 -8.41
N LEU A 9 -0.18 -7.55 -7.83
CA LEU A 9 0.47 -6.51 -7.03
C LEU A 9 0.61 -6.97 -5.57
N GLU A 10 1.85 -7.16 -5.14
CA GLU A 10 2.13 -7.29 -3.72
C GLU A 10 2.05 -5.92 -3.05
N CYS A 11 1.28 -5.86 -1.97
CA CYS A 11 1.16 -4.65 -1.18
C CYS A 11 1.13 -4.93 0.32
N ALA A 12 1.48 -3.93 1.11
CA ALA A 12 1.30 -3.90 2.55
C ALA A 12 0.85 -2.50 2.95
N CYS A 13 0.02 -2.39 3.98
CA CYS A 13 -0.41 -1.10 4.49
C CYS A 13 -0.04 -1.00 5.97
N THR A 14 0.49 0.15 6.37
CA THR A 14 0.64 0.55 7.78
C THR A 14 -0.10 1.87 7.97
N GLY A 15 -0.48 2.18 9.20
CA GLY A 15 -1.18 3.42 9.47
C GLY A 15 -0.94 3.89 10.89
N VAL A 16 -0.88 5.21 11.06
CA VAL A 16 -0.80 5.90 12.34
C VAL A 16 -1.87 6.98 12.31
N ASP A 17 -2.90 6.81 13.15
CA ASP A 17 -4.04 7.70 13.32
C ASP A 17 -4.64 8.17 11.97
N ASP A 18 -4.32 9.40 11.56
CA ASP A 18 -4.88 10.08 10.39
C ASP A 18 -4.09 9.83 9.10
N HIS A 19 -3.06 8.97 9.16
CA HIS A 19 -2.20 8.66 8.02
C HIS A 19 -2.05 7.16 7.77
N MET A 20 -2.07 6.79 6.50
CA MET A 20 -1.91 5.42 6.02
C MET A 20 -0.80 5.37 4.96
N ASP A 21 0.26 4.65 5.25
CA ASP A 21 1.31 4.31 4.29
C ASP A 21 0.94 3.01 3.57
N VAL A 22 1.06 3.03 2.25
CA VAL A 22 0.72 1.91 1.36
C VAL A 22 1.94 1.55 0.54
N TYR A 23 2.53 0.41 0.84
CA TYR A 23 3.70 -0.12 0.17
C TYR A 23 3.28 -1.03 -0.98
N VAL A 24 3.89 -0.84 -2.14
CA VAL A 24 3.60 -1.60 -3.35
C VAL A 24 4.89 -1.93 -4.08
N THR A 25 4.93 -3.11 -4.73
CA THR A 25 6.16 -3.62 -5.36
C THR A 25 6.40 -3.16 -6.79
N GLU A 26 5.47 -2.44 -7.39
CA GLU A 26 5.55 -2.05 -8.79
C GLU A 26 5.62 -0.53 -8.94
N PRO A 27 6.81 0.04 -9.27
CA PRO A 27 6.97 1.46 -9.44
C PRO A 27 6.26 1.97 -10.70
N SER A 28 5.12 2.63 -10.52
CA SER A 28 4.38 3.32 -11.57
C SER A 28 3.62 4.50 -11.00
N GLU A 29 3.86 5.70 -11.54
CA GLU A 29 3.14 6.91 -11.12
C GLU A 29 1.64 6.80 -11.38
N GLU A 30 1.23 6.23 -12.51
CA GLU A 30 -0.18 5.97 -12.83
C GLU A 30 -0.83 5.04 -11.79
N LYS A 31 -0.16 3.94 -11.42
CA LYS A 31 -0.65 3.04 -10.37
C LYS A 31 -0.72 3.71 -9.01
N ARG A 32 0.20 4.65 -8.73
CA ARG A 32 0.18 5.44 -7.49
C ARG A 32 -1.14 6.19 -7.35
N ASP A 33 -1.53 6.90 -8.41
CA ASP A 33 -2.71 7.74 -8.44
C ASP A 33 -3.99 6.89 -8.45
N GLU A 34 -4.00 5.77 -9.19
CA GLU A 34 -5.11 4.81 -9.15
C GLU A 34 -5.34 4.23 -7.75
N ILE A 35 -4.27 3.81 -7.07
CA ILE A 35 -4.36 3.25 -5.71
C ILE A 35 -4.87 4.31 -4.74
N ARG A 36 -4.37 5.55 -4.86
CA ARG A 36 -4.82 6.66 -4.03
C ARG A 36 -6.30 6.96 -4.25
N ALA A 37 -6.73 7.13 -5.49
CA ALA A 37 -8.11 7.39 -5.85
C ALA A 37 -9.05 6.26 -5.38
N TYR A 38 -8.62 5.01 -5.53
CA TYR A 38 -9.36 3.86 -5.03
C TYR A 38 -9.50 3.89 -3.50
N LEU A 39 -8.43 4.20 -2.78
CA LEU A 39 -8.48 4.29 -1.31
C LEU A 39 -9.36 5.44 -0.84
N GLU A 40 -9.31 6.60 -1.52
CA GLU A 40 -10.22 7.72 -1.26
C GLU A 40 -11.68 7.30 -1.43
N GLU A 41 -12.01 6.59 -2.52
CA GLU A 41 -13.37 6.13 -2.79
C GLU A 41 -13.84 5.11 -1.74
N GLN A 42 -13.01 4.12 -1.41
CA GLN A 42 -13.39 3.04 -0.50
C GLN A 42 -13.50 3.50 0.96
N THR A 43 -12.64 4.40 1.40
CA THR A 43 -12.58 4.83 2.80
C THR A 43 -13.30 6.15 3.05
N ARG A 44 -13.61 6.91 1.98
CA ARG A 44 -14.11 8.29 2.03
C ARG A 44 -13.17 9.25 2.77
N LEU A 45 -11.89 8.90 2.88
CA LEU A 45 -10.85 9.77 3.42
C LEU A 45 -10.22 10.59 2.30
N HIS A 46 -9.73 11.79 2.63
CA HIS A 46 -9.03 12.61 1.65
C HIS A 46 -7.71 11.94 1.26
N GLY A 47 -7.32 12.05 -0.01
CA GLY A 47 -6.05 11.55 -0.53
C GLY A 47 -4.80 11.89 0.26
N LYS A 48 -4.80 13.00 1.01
CA LYS A 48 -3.66 13.40 1.85
C LYS A 48 -3.44 12.44 3.02
N ALA A 49 -4.45 11.68 3.40
CA ALA A 49 -4.34 10.62 4.38
C ALA A 49 -3.55 9.40 3.86
N PHE A 50 -3.30 9.29 2.54
CA PHE A 50 -2.60 8.15 1.95
C PHE A 50 -1.24 8.54 1.38
N THR A 51 -0.19 7.84 1.81
CA THR A 51 1.14 7.88 1.18
C THR A 51 1.43 6.54 0.53
N VAL A 52 1.45 6.52 -0.80
CA VAL A 52 1.86 5.32 -1.56
C VAL A 52 3.38 5.35 -1.76
N ARG A 53 4.05 4.28 -1.32
CA ARG A 53 5.50 4.07 -1.39
C ARG A 53 5.82 2.85 -2.24
N PHE A 54 6.77 3.01 -3.15
CA PHE A 54 7.29 1.90 -3.94
C PHE A 54 8.47 1.27 -3.24
N ILE A 55 8.45 -0.05 -3.09
CA ILE A 55 9.56 -0.84 -2.56
C ILE A 55 9.80 -2.03 -3.49
N GLU A 56 11.00 -2.61 -3.49
CA GLU A 56 11.31 -3.71 -4.42
C GLU A 56 10.51 -4.98 -4.08
N GLU A 57 10.36 -5.27 -2.79
CA GLU A 57 9.60 -6.41 -2.29
C GLU A 57 8.94 -6.12 -0.94
N ILE A 58 7.85 -6.82 -0.63
CA ILE A 58 7.25 -6.76 0.71
C ILE A 58 8.03 -7.72 1.62
N PRO A 59 8.68 -7.23 2.69
CA PRO A 59 9.51 -8.06 3.56
C PRO A 59 8.64 -9.12 4.26
N LYS A 60 9.10 -10.37 4.25
CA LYS A 60 8.41 -11.53 4.84
C LYS A 60 9.39 -12.41 5.60
N ASN A 61 8.90 -13.08 6.65
CA ASN A 61 9.68 -14.10 7.34
C ASN A 61 9.66 -15.44 6.61
N GLU A 62 10.40 -16.43 7.13
CA GLU A 62 10.47 -17.80 6.57
C GLU A 62 9.11 -18.51 6.48
N ALA A 63 8.12 -18.08 7.28
CA ALA A 63 6.76 -18.58 7.24
C ALA A 63 5.85 -17.80 6.26
N GLY A 64 6.40 -16.87 5.48
CA GLY A 64 5.69 -16.04 4.51
C GLY A 64 4.88 -14.88 5.10
N LYS A 65 5.02 -14.59 6.40
CA LYS A 65 4.30 -13.48 7.07
C LYS A 65 5.01 -12.16 6.84
N THR A 66 4.25 -11.13 6.45
CA THR A 66 4.77 -9.77 6.28
C THR A 66 5.39 -9.21 7.56
N LEU A 67 6.61 -8.70 7.44
CA LEU A 67 7.38 -8.08 8.52
C LEU A 67 7.11 -6.57 8.54
N TYR A 68 5.97 -6.19 9.11
CA TYR A 68 5.56 -4.77 9.19
C TYR A 68 6.56 -3.84 9.90
N LYS A 69 7.43 -4.38 10.76
CA LYS A 69 8.49 -3.61 11.43
C LYS A 69 9.61 -3.17 10.47
N GLU A 70 9.72 -3.82 9.33
CA GLU A 70 10.73 -3.51 8.29
C GLU A 70 10.19 -2.53 7.25
N LEU A 71 8.88 -2.27 7.27
CA LEU A 71 8.23 -1.22 6.50
C LEU A 71 8.35 0.11 7.28
N LYS A 72 8.88 1.16 6.64
CA LYS A 72 9.13 2.48 7.25
C LYS A 72 8.45 3.63 6.51
#